data_AF-A0A9P5BH73-F1
#
_entry.id   AF-A0A9P5BH73-F1
#
_cell.length_a   1.000
_cell.length_b   1.000
_cell.length_c   1.000
_cell.angle_alpha   90.00
_cell.angle_beta   90.00
_cell.angle_gamma   90.00
#
_symmetry.space_group_name_H-M   'P 1'
#
loop_
_entity.id
_entity.type
_entity.pdbx_description
1 polymer ?
#
loop_
_entity_poly.entity_id
_entity_poly.type
_entity_poly.pdbx_seq_one_letter_code
_entity_poly.pdbx_strand_id
1 'polypeptide(L)'
;MKAALLLSALASAAAGVVAEDLKIDVTLPVVCDRKTQKGDRVQMHYRGTLKDSGKQFDASYDRGTPLDFVVGSGQVIRGWDEGLLDMCIGEKRLLTIPPEYGYGQRAIGPIPAGSTLVFETELVGIQGVPKPEKIETKVVEGAETAAEAISEAVESAASATKNVAGKVAQAVVDAAGAAKTIIADTDDAPEHEEL
;
A
#
# COMPACT_ATOMS: atom_id res chain seq x y z
N MET A 1 -21.60 66.23 2.96
CA MET A 1 -20.77 65.12 3.51
C MET A 1 -21.58 63.83 3.50
N LYS A 2 -21.23 62.87 2.65
CA LYS A 2 -21.37 61.41 2.83
C LYS A 2 -20.91 60.72 1.54
N ALA A 3 -19.64 60.34 1.54
CA ALA A 3 -19.02 59.44 0.58
C ALA A 3 -19.06 58.03 1.16
N ALA A 4 -19.32 57.01 0.34
CA ALA A 4 -18.87 55.64 0.55
C ALA A 4 -19.00 54.86 -0.76
N LEU A 5 -17.93 54.89 -1.57
CA LEU A 5 -17.70 53.97 -2.67
C LEU A 5 -17.17 52.66 -2.07
N LEU A 6 -17.93 51.57 -2.18
CA LEU A 6 -17.48 50.22 -1.81
C LEU A 6 -16.88 49.53 -3.04
N LEU A 7 -15.57 49.64 -3.20
CA LEU A 7 -14.79 48.73 -4.06
C LEU A 7 -14.52 47.45 -3.27
N SER A 8 -15.23 46.37 -3.58
CA SER A 8 -14.86 45.02 -3.12
C SER A 8 -13.83 44.45 -4.09
N ALA A 9 -12.59 44.29 -3.62
CA ALA A 9 -11.50 43.69 -4.36
C ALA A 9 -11.67 42.16 -4.39
N LEU A 10 -11.71 41.59 -5.59
CA LEU A 10 -11.62 40.15 -5.81
C LEU A 10 -10.16 39.73 -5.56
N ALA A 11 -9.87 39.17 -4.38
CA ALA A 11 -8.56 38.60 -4.09
C ALA A 11 -8.46 37.24 -4.80
N SER A 12 -7.76 37.21 -5.94
CA SER A 12 -7.39 35.97 -6.61
C SER A 12 -6.22 35.32 -5.86
N ALA A 13 -6.49 34.29 -5.06
CA ALA A 13 -5.44 33.47 -4.47
C ALA A 13 -4.89 32.53 -5.56
N ALA A 14 -3.75 32.90 -6.15
CA ALA A 14 -2.94 31.95 -6.90
C ALA A 14 -2.24 31.03 -5.88
N ALA A 15 -2.79 29.83 -5.68
CA ALA A 15 -2.08 28.79 -4.93
C ALA A 15 -0.85 28.37 -5.76
N GLY A 16 0.34 28.74 -5.29
CA GLY A 16 1.59 28.26 -5.86
C GLY A 16 1.69 26.76 -5.63
N VAL A 17 1.54 25.97 -6.69
CA VAL A 17 1.85 24.54 -6.65
C VAL A 17 3.37 24.43 -6.62
N VAL A 18 3.90 24.04 -5.46
CA VAL A 18 5.28 23.58 -5.34
C VAL A 18 5.38 22.30 -6.16
N ALA A 19 6.15 22.34 -7.25
CA ALA A 19 6.46 21.15 -8.02
C ALA A 19 7.31 20.22 -7.14
N GLU A 20 6.72 19.11 -6.69
CA GLU A 20 7.47 18.04 -6.03
C GLU A 20 8.28 17.28 -7.10
N ASP A 21 9.46 16.77 -6.73
CA ASP A 21 10.28 15.94 -7.60
C ASP A 21 9.82 14.47 -7.58
N LEU A 22 10.14 13.73 -8.63
CA LEU A 22 9.94 12.28 -8.69
C LEU A 22 10.79 11.58 -7.61
N LYS A 23 10.15 10.83 -6.72
CA LYS A 23 10.83 10.03 -5.69
C LYS A 23 10.91 8.56 -6.10
N ILE A 24 12.12 7.99 -6.05
CA ILE A 24 12.40 6.60 -6.40
C ILE A 24 13.01 5.93 -5.17
N ASP A 25 12.25 5.06 -4.50
CA ASP A 25 12.72 4.27 -3.37
C ASP A 25 12.87 2.80 -3.81
N VAL A 26 14.09 2.25 -3.74
CA VAL A 26 14.33 0.84 -4.06
C VAL A 26 13.98 -0.02 -2.84
N THR A 27 12.89 -0.77 -2.91
CA THR A 27 12.36 -1.56 -1.79
C THR A 27 12.97 -2.96 -1.74
N LEU A 28 13.32 -3.54 -2.89
CA LEU A 28 14.04 -4.80 -2.98
C LEU A 28 15.17 -4.66 -4.00
N PRO A 29 16.40 -4.33 -3.57
CA PRO A 29 17.53 -4.20 -4.47
C PRO A 29 18.04 -5.58 -4.91
N VAL A 30 18.33 -5.70 -6.20
CA VAL A 30 18.87 -6.92 -6.81
C VAL A 30 20.16 -6.56 -7.54
N VAL A 31 21.17 -7.42 -7.45
CA VAL A 31 22.40 -7.28 -8.22
C VAL A 31 22.26 -8.07 -9.51
N CYS A 32 22.59 -7.44 -10.64
CA CYS A 32 22.56 -8.09 -11.95
C CYS A 32 23.52 -7.41 -12.92
N ASP A 33 23.95 -8.16 -13.94
CA ASP A 33 24.82 -7.63 -15.00
C ASP A 33 24.02 -6.81 -16.03
N ARG A 34 22.76 -7.16 -16.28
CA ARG A 34 21.88 -6.51 -17.25
C ARG A 34 20.73 -5.77 -16.58
N LYS A 35 20.88 -4.44 -16.48
CA LYS A 35 19.86 -3.50 -15.98
C LYS A 35 19.04 -2.90 -17.11
N THR A 36 17.78 -2.49 -16.86
CA THR A 36 16.91 -1.81 -17.85
C THR A 36 17.57 -0.57 -18.47
N GLN A 37 17.40 -0.43 -19.78
CA GLN A 37 17.89 0.70 -20.56
C GLN A 37 16.76 1.31 -21.39
N LYS A 38 16.89 2.59 -21.73
CA LYS A 38 15.94 3.26 -22.61
C LYS A 38 15.81 2.50 -23.93
N GLY A 39 14.56 2.20 -24.31
CA GLY A 39 14.23 1.43 -25.51
C GLY A 39 14.05 -0.08 -25.26
N ASP A 40 14.32 -0.58 -24.05
CA ASP A 40 14.03 -1.95 -23.70
C ASP A 40 12.51 -2.19 -23.62
N ARG A 41 12.06 -3.32 -24.17
CA ARG A 41 10.73 -3.85 -23.86
C ARG A 41 10.79 -4.60 -22.54
N VAL A 42 10.01 -4.16 -21.57
CA VAL A 42 9.99 -4.70 -20.21
C VAL A 42 8.61 -5.24 -19.85
N GLN A 43 8.58 -6.22 -18.94
CA GLN A 43 7.37 -6.74 -18.33
C GLN A 43 7.38 -6.36 -16.84
N MET A 44 6.35 -5.66 -16.39
CA MET A 44 6.30 -5.07 -15.05
C MET A 44 5.03 -5.46 -14.33
N HIS A 45 5.16 -5.98 -13.11
CA HIS A 45 4.06 -6.00 -12.17
C HIS A 45 4.03 -4.69 -11.39
N TYR A 46 2.83 -4.20 -11.13
CA TYR A 46 2.60 -2.98 -10.36
C TYR A 46 1.28 -2.99 -9.58
N ARG A 47 1.24 -2.12 -8.58
CA ARG A 47 0.05 -1.62 -7.89
C ARG A 47 0.14 -0.09 -7.81
N GLY A 48 -0.90 0.60 -8.28
CA GLY A 48 -1.02 2.05 -8.24
C GLY A 48 -2.08 2.52 -7.23
N THR A 49 -1.68 3.42 -6.34
CA THR A 49 -2.55 4.03 -5.32
C THR A 49 -2.46 5.56 -5.33
N LEU A 50 -3.51 6.23 -4.87
CA LEU A 50 -3.49 7.69 -4.68
C LEU A 50 -2.77 8.02 -3.37
N LYS A 51 -1.78 8.93 -3.38
CA LYS A 51 -1.00 9.31 -2.18
C LYS A 51 -1.89 9.78 -1.03
N ASP A 52 -2.91 10.58 -1.34
CA ASP A 52 -3.74 11.23 -0.33
C ASP A 52 -4.71 10.28 0.39
N SER A 53 -5.26 9.30 -0.33
CA SER A 53 -6.28 8.39 0.21
C SER A 53 -5.78 6.97 0.43
N GLY A 54 -4.61 6.61 -0.11
CA GLY A 54 -4.12 5.23 -0.18
C GLY A 54 -4.96 4.32 -1.09
N LYS A 55 -6.00 4.85 -1.76
CA LYS A 55 -6.93 4.05 -2.54
C LYS A 55 -6.26 3.51 -3.79
N GLN A 56 -6.31 2.19 -3.96
CA GLN A 56 -5.91 1.53 -5.22
C GLN A 56 -6.83 1.98 -6.36
N PHE A 57 -6.20 2.36 -7.47
CA PHE A 57 -6.91 2.68 -8.71
C PHE A 57 -6.65 1.63 -9.80
N ASP A 58 -5.50 0.96 -9.77
CA ASP A 58 -5.14 -0.07 -10.73
C ASP A 58 -4.06 -1.00 -10.16
N ALA A 59 -4.08 -2.28 -10.53
CA ALA A 59 -3.04 -3.25 -10.22
C ALA A 59 -2.97 -4.34 -11.29
N SER A 60 -1.76 -4.64 -11.75
CA SER A 60 -1.53 -5.78 -12.67
C SER A 60 -1.85 -7.13 -12.04
N TYR A 61 -1.70 -7.25 -10.71
CA TYR A 61 -1.95 -8.47 -9.95
C TYR A 61 -3.42 -8.91 -10.06
N ASP A 62 -4.35 -7.96 -10.10
CA ASP A 62 -5.78 -8.23 -10.24
C ASP A 62 -6.11 -8.88 -11.59
N ARG A 63 -5.29 -8.62 -12.62
CA ARG A 63 -5.40 -9.20 -13.96
C ARG A 63 -4.54 -10.45 -14.14
N GLY A 64 -3.69 -10.78 -13.17
CA GLY A 64 -2.74 -11.90 -13.24
C GLY A 64 -1.69 -11.80 -14.35
N THR A 65 -1.57 -10.66 -15.02
CA THR A 65 -0.68 -10.47 -16.18
C THR A 65 0.15 -9.20 -16.02
N PRO A 66 1.49 -9.27 -16.19
CA PRO A 66 2.35 -8.08 -16.20
C PRO A 66 1.97 -7.11 -17.32
N LEU A 67 2.30 -5.84 -17.13
CA LEU A 67 2.21 -4.84 -18.19
C LEU A 67 3.47 -4.86 -19.06
N ASP A 68 3.26 -5.00 -20.37
CA ASP A 68 4.33 -4.95 -21.37
C ASP A 68 4.41 -3.56 -22.01
N PHE A 69 5.56 -2.91 -21.94
CA PHE A 69 5.79 -1.60 -22.56
C PHE A 69 7.27 -1.37 -22.86
N VAL A 70 7.58 -0.31 -23.62
CA VAL A 70 8.96 0.10 -23.91
C VAL A 70 9.38 1.24 -22.99
N VAL A 71 10.35 1.01 -22.12
CA VAL A 71 10.78 2.00 -21.10
C VAL A 71 11.55 3.17 -21.74
N GLY A 72 11.26 4.40 -21.31
CA GLY A 72 11.94 5.61 -21.76
C GLY A 72 11.55 6.06 -23.17
N SER A 73 10.42 5.57 -23.69
CA SER A 73 9.95 5.83 -25.06
C SER A 73 8.76 6.79 -25.17
N GLY A 74 8.22 7.26 -24.04
CA GLY A 74 7.02 8.09 -23.97
C GLY A 74 5.71 7.31 -24.06
N GLN A 75 5.75 5.97 -23.93
CA GLN A 75 4.55 5.12 -23.97
C GLN A 75 3.75 5.12 -22.66
N VAL A 76 4.42 5.42 -21.55
CA VAL A 76 3.84 5.47 -20.20
C VAL A 76 4.04 6.86 -19.60
N ILE A 77 3.51 7.08 -18.40
CA ILE A 77 3.72 8.35 -17.68
C ILE A 77 5.20 8.63 -17.47
N ARG A 78 5.58 9.91 -17.49
CA ARG A 78 6.98 10.35 -17.42
C ARG A 78 7.72 9.79 -16.20
N GLY A 79 7.04 9.68 -15.06
CA GLY A 79 7.61 9.12 -13.84
C GLY A 79 8.00 7.64 -13.96
N TRP A 80 7.33 6.87 -14.82
CA TRP A 80 7.73 5.49 -15.12
C TRP A 80 8.91 5.45 -16.09
N ASP A 81 8.87 6.28 -17.14
CA ASP A 81 9.95 6.36 -18.12
C ASP A 81 11.30 6.75 -17.51
N GLU A 82 11.28 7.62 -16.50
CA GLU A 82 12.49 8.06 -15.78
C GLU A 82 12.78 7.16 -14.56
N GLY A 83 11.76 6.70 -13.84
CA GLY A 83 11.93 5.96 -12.58
C GLY A 83 12.27 4.47 -12.71
N LEU A 84 12.09 3.88 -13.89
CA LEU A 84 12.28 2.45 -14.14
C LEU A 84 13.54 2.11 -14.93
N LEU A 85 14.43 3.09 -15.14
CA LEU A 85 15.76 2.88 -15.71
C LEU A 85 16.71 2.28 -14.67
N ASP A 86 17.76 1.60 -15.14
CA ASP A 86 18.80 1.01 -14.30
C ASP A 86 18.28 0.01 -13.25
N MET A 87 17.26 -0.76 -13.59
CA MET A 87 16.58 -1.73 -12.72
C MET A 87 16.94 -3.17 -13.11
N CYS A 88 17.14 -4.04 -12.12
CA CYS A 88 17.40 -5.46 -12.31
C CYS A 88 16.12 -6.30 -12.33
N ILE A 89 16.13 -7.41 -13.09
CA ILE A 89 14.99 -8.36 -13.09
C ILE A 89 14.82 -8.92 -11.67
N GLY A 90 13.61 -8.82 -11.13
CA GLY A 90 13.27 -9.18 -9.75
C GLY A 90 13.39 -8.04 -8.73
N GLU A 91 13.95 -6.90 -9.12
CA GLU A 91 14.01 -5.71 -8.27
C GLU A 91 12.60 -5.17 -8.00
N LYS A 92 12.40 -4.53 -6.85
CA LYS A 92 11.17 -3.82 -6.52
C LYS A 92 11.45 -2.37 -6.16
N ARG A 93 10.58 -1.47 -6.62
CA ARG A 93 10.66 -0.03 -6.35
C ARG A 93 9.31 0.53 -5.96
N LEU A 94 9.35 1.52 -5.08
CA LEU A 94 8.23 2.40 -4.76
C LEU A 94 8.49 3.76 -5.42
N LEU A 95 7.63 4.15 -6.35
CA LEU A 95 7.71 5.43 -7.04
C LEU A 95 6.63 6.36 -6.47
N THR A 96 7.02 7.53 -5.96
CA THR A 96 6.07 8.62 -5.66
C THR A 96 6.13 9.63 -6.80
N ILE A 97 5.06 9.71 -7.57
CA ILE A 97 4.99 10.43 -8.84
C ILE A 97 4.06 11.63 -8.67
N PRO A 98 4.61 12.85 -8.59
CA PRO A 98 3.81 14.07 -8.57
C PRO A 98 3.09 14.28 -9.91
N PRO A 99 2.04 15.11 -9.95
CA PRO A 99 1.18 15.24 -11.13
C PRO A 99 1.96 15.62 -12.39
N GLU A 100 3.03 16.42 -12.29
CA GLU A 100 3.89 16.84 -13.41
C GLU A 100 4.60 15.67 -14.11
N TYR A 101 4.85 14.58 -13.38
CA TYR A 101 5.43 13.34 -13.90
C TYR A 101 4.36 12.26 -14.16
N GLY A 102 3.12 12.51 -13.77
CA GLY A 102 1.97 11.62 -13.94
C GLY A 102 1.00 12.10 -15.02
N TYR A 103 -0.25 12.34 -14.62
CA TYR A 103 -1.34 12.77 -15.51
C TYR A 103 -1.60 14.29 -15.50
N GLY A 104 -0.85 15.06 -14.71
CA GLY A 104 -0.99 16.51 -14.57
C GLY A 104 -2.37 16.92 -14.07
N GLN A 105 -2.89 18.02 -14.60
CA GLN A 105 -4.20 18.56 -14.25
C GLN A 105 -5.37 17.86 -14.96
N ARG A 106 -5.17 16.65 -15.51
CA ARG A 106 -6.21 15.88 -16.18
C ARG A 106 -6.72 14.77 -15.26
N ALA A 107 -8.03 14.62 -15.17
CA ALA A 107 -8.64 13.45 -14.53
C ALA A 107 -8.67 12.26 -15.50
N ILE A 108 -8.29 11.08 -15.03
CA ILE A 108 -8.22 9.85 -15.84
C ILE A 108 -8.90 8.71 -15.07
N GLY A 109 -10.08 8.29 -15.53
CA GLY A 109 -10.87 7.26 -14.88
C GLY A 109 -11.07 7.56 -13.38
N PRO A 110 -10.60 6.69 -12.46
CA PRO A 110 -10.71 6.90 -11.01
C PRO A 110 -9.67 7.89 -10.43
N ILE A 111 -8.76 8.45 -11.23
CA ILE A 111 -7.68 9.33 -10.79
C ILE A 111 -8.11 10.80 -10.96
N PRO A 112 -8.24 11.58 -9.87
CA PRO A 112 -8.53 13.00 -9.94
C PRO A 112 -7.41 13.81 -10.60
N ALA A 113 -7.75 14.99 -11.14
CA ALA A 113 -6.77 15.94 -11.65
C ALA A 113 -5.82 16.42 -10.54
N GLY A 114 -4.53 16.55 -10.86
CA GLY A 114 -3.51 17.04 -9.91
C GLY A 114 -3.12 16.02 -8.84
N SER A 115 -3.48 14.74 -9.01
CA SER A 115 -3.16 13.71 -8.02
C SER A 115 -1.69 13.31 -8.04
N THR A 116 -1.10 13.17 -6.85
CA THR A 116 0.16 12.45 -6.66
C THR A 116 -0.10 10.96 -6.54
N LEU A 117 0.65 10.17 -7.31
CA LEU A 117 0.48 8.72 -7.43
C LEU A 117 1.60 7.99 -6.70
N VAL A 118 1.29 6.85 -6.10
CA VAL A 118 2.27 5.94 -5.53
C VAL A 118 2.19 4.62 -6.28
N PHE A 119 3.32 4.16 -6.80
CA PHE A 119 3.41 2.89 -7.51
C PHE A 119 4.40 1.95 -6.83
N GLU A 120 3.91 0.80 -6.39
CA GLU A 120 4.74 -0.36 -6.11
C GLU A 120 4.98 -1.08 -7.44
N THR A 121 6.24 -1.33 -7.79
CA THR A 121 6.63 -1.92 -9.08
C THR A 121 7.61 -3.07 -8.87
N GLU A 122 7.52 -4.09 -9.73
CA GLU A 122 8.34 -5.29 -9.73
C GLU A 122 8.70 -5.69 -11.16
N LEU A 123 10.00 -5.64 -11.50
CA LEU A 123 10.45 -5.97 -12.85
C LEU A 123 10.45 -7.48 -13.04
N VAL A 124 9.60 -7.97 -13.94
CA VAL A 124 9.44 -9.41 -14.21
C VAL A 124 10.40 -9.90 -15.28
N GLY A 125 10.68 -9.07 -16.29
CA GLY A 125 11.54 -9.46 -17.40
C GLY A 125 11.90 -8.31 -18.33
N ILE A 126 12.98 -8.53 -19.10
CA ILE A 126 13.43 -7.67 -20.20
C ILE A 126 13.48 -8.54 -21.45
N GLN A 127 12.90 -8.07 -22.56
CA GLN A 127 12.86 -8.85 -23.79
C GLN A 127 14.27 -9.19 -24.26
N GLY A 128 14.53 -10.47 -24.53
CA GLY A 128 15.84 -10.97 -24.96
C GLY A 128 16.87 -11.18 -23.85
N VAL A 129 16.50 -10.94 -22.58
CA VAL A 129 17.34 -11.23 -21.42
C VAL A 129 16.79 -12.46 -20.69
N PRO A 130 17.59 -13.52 -20.48
CA PRO A 130 17.14 -14.68 -19.73
C PRO A 130 16.86 -14.28 -18.28
N LYS A 131 15.76 -14.81 -17.71
CA LYS A 131 15.42 -14.58 -16.31
C LYS A 131 16.47 -15.27 -15.41
N PRO A 132 17.04 -14.58 -14.41
CA PRO A 132 18.03 -15.19 -13.53
C PRO A 132 17.38 -16.33 -12.70
N GLU A 133 18.08 -17.47 -12.60
CA GLU A 133 17.62 -18.62 -11.80
C GLU A 133 17.69 -18.37 -10.29
N LYS A 134 18.58 -17.46 -9.86
CA LYS A 134 18.70 -17.01 -8.47
C LYS A 134 18.74 -15.49 -8.44
N ILE A 135 17.84 -14.90 -7.65
CA ILE A 135 17.83 -13.46 -7.40
C ILE A 135 18.74 -13.20 -6.21
N GLU A 136 19.93 -12.67 -6.46
CA GLU A 136 20.83 -12.21 -5.40
C GLU A 136 20.38 -10.82 -4.94
N THR A 137 19.67 -10.79 -3.81
CA THR A 137 19.26 -9.54 -3.18
C THR A 137 20.45 -8.91 -2.48
N LYS A 138 20.64 -7.60 -2.67
CA LYS A 138 21.61 -6.87 -1.87
C LYS A 138 21.02 -6.77 -0.46
N VAL A 139 21.66 -7.37 0.53
CA VAL A 139 21.23 -7.26 1.94
C VAL A 139 21.18 -5.78 2.29
N VAL A 140 19.96 -5.23 2.36
CA VAL A 140 19.69 -3.90 2.89
C VAL A 140 19.68 -4.04 4.41
N GLU A 141 20.80 -3.67 5.04
CA GLU A 141 21.02 -3.54 6.50
C GLU A 141 20.07 -2.53 7.20
N GLY A 142 18.80 -2.42 6.78
CA GLY A 142 17.88 -1.41 7.31
C GLY A 142 16.40 -1.79 7.35
N ALA A 143 16.02 -3.02 7.02
CA ALA A 143 14.62 -3.45 7.03
C ALA A 143 14.20 -4.21 8.30
N GLU A 144 15.11 -4.54 9.22
CA GLU A 144 14.78 -5.29 10.45
C GLU A 144 14.17 -4.43 11.57
N THR A 145 14.26 -3.09 11.53
CA THR A 145 13.79 -2.26 12.66
C THR A 145 12.31 -1.83 12.59
N ALA A 146 11.52 -2.31 11.61
CA ALA A 146 10.09 -2.02 11.54
C ALA A 146 9.20 -3.15 12.11
N ALA A 147 9.74 -4.36 12.28
CA ALA A 147 9.03 -5.47 12.91
C ALA A 147 9.25 -5.52 14.44
N GLU A 148 10.37 -4.99 14.95
CA GLU A 148 10.66 -4.96 16.40
C GLU A 148 9.94 -3.79 17.12
N ALA A 149 9.63 -2.69 16.43
CA ALA A 149 9.00 -1.50 17.03
C ALA A 149 7.49 -1.63 17.28
N ILE A 150 6.86 -2.72 16.83
CA ILE A 150 5.44 -3.03 17.07
C ILE A 150 5.21 -3.89 18.32
N SER A 151 6.24 -4.25 19.08
CA SER A 151 6.07 -4.90 20.39
C SER A 151 6.07 -3.88 21.55
N GLU A 152 6.87 -2.81 21.48
CA GLU A 152 6.96 -1.82 22.58
C GLU A 152 5.81 -0.80 22.61
N ALA A 153 5.10 -0.57 21.49
CA ALA A 153 3.98 0.37 21.43
C ALA A 153 2.64 -0.20 21.94
N VAL A 154 2.53 -1.53 22.11
CA VAL A 154 1.28 -2.19 22.56
C VAL A 154 1.18 -2.22 24.09
N GLU A 155 2.30 -2.07 24.80
CA GLU A 155 2.33 -2.09 26.27
C GLU A 155 2.07 -0.70 26.90
N SER A 156 2.30 0.38 26.16
CA SER A 156 2.00 1.75 26.62
C SER A 156 0.51 2.13 26.53
N ALA A 157 -0.32 1.35 25.82
CA ALA A 157 -1.76 1.59 25.71
C ALA A 157 -2.58 0.90 26.81
N ALA A 158 -1.99 0.00 27.61
CA ALA A 158 -2.68 -0.73 28.68
C ALA A 158 -2.74 0.01 30.03
N SER A 159 -2.03 1.14 30.19
CA SER A 159 -1.86 1.80 31.50
C SER A 159 -2.78 3.02 31.74
N ALA A 160 -3.54 3.49 30.74
CA ALA A 160 -4.35 4.71 30.84
C ALA A 160 -5.86 4.47 30.96
N THR A 161 -6.29 3.58 31.88
CA THR A 161 -7.63 3.69 32.52
C THR A 161 -7.64 2.94 33.84
N LYS A 162 -7.06 3.54 34.88
CA LYS A 162 -7.33 3.15 36.27
C LYS A 162 -7.63 4.41 37.05
N ASN A 163 -8.92 4.60 37.36
CA ASN A 163 -9.45 5.10 38.63
C ASN A 163 -10.78 5.85 38.41
N VAL A 164 -11.91 5.24 38.77
CA VAL A 164 -12.79 5.75 39.84
C VAL A 164 -13.43 4.54 40.53
N ALA A 165 -13.22 4.44 41.83
CA ALA A 165 -13.76 3.41 42.69
C ALA A 165 -15.17 3.76 43.19
N GLY A 166 -16.04 2.75 43.29
CA GLY A 166 -17.08 2.63 44.32
C GLY A 166 -18.44 3.31 44.09
N LYS A 167 -19.52 2.54 44.36
CA LYS A 167 -20.98 2.82 44.25
C LYS A 167 -21.50 2.82 42.80
N VAL A 168 -22.41 1.94 42.38
CA VAL A 168 -23.73 1.64 42.94
C VAL A 168 -24.16 0.22 42.57
N ALA A 169 -24.85 -0.44 43.50
CA ALA A 169 -25.46 -1.76 43.38
C ALA A 169 -26.70 -1.80 42.47
N GLN A 170 -26.97 -2.98 41.91
CA GLN A 170 -28.30 -3.58 41.69
C GLN A 170 -29.40 -2.80 40.95
N ALA A 171 -29.65 -3.18 39.69
CA ALA A 171 -30.96 -3.23 38.99
C ALA A 171 -30.62 -3.50 37.50
N VAL A 172 -30.91 -4.63 36.87
CA VAL A 172 -32.20 -5.32 36.74
C VAL A 172 -31.97 -6.78 36.32
N VAL A 173 -32.82 -7.63 36.88
CA VAL A 173 -33.04 -9.05 36.62
C VAL A 173 -33.69 -9.29 35.25
N ASP A 174 -33.67 -10.57 34.84
CA ASP A 174 -34.54 -11.26 33.87
C ASP A 174 -34.11 -11.31 32.39
N ALA A 175 -33.46 -12.41 31.99
CA ALA A 175 -34.13 -13.50 31.26
C ALA A 175 -33.15 -14.58 30.72
N ALA A 176 -33.28 -15.81 31.27
CA ALA A 176 -33.05 -17.16 30.70
C ALA A 176 -31.62 -17.52 30.17
N GLY A 177 -30.85 -18.50 30.67
CA GLY A 177 -31.17 -19.78 31.35
C GLY A 177 -31.83 -20.75 30.36
N ALA A 178 -31.34 -21.92 29.96
CA ALA A 178 -30.51 -22.97 30.54
C ALA A 178 -29.94 -23.81 29.36
N ALA A 179 -29.07 -24.82 29.46
CA ALA A 179 -28.79 -25.78 30.51
C ALA A 179 -27.43 -26.45 30.23
N LYS A 180 -26.65 -26.70 31.29
CA LYS A 180 -25.60 -27.72 31.27
C LYS A 180 -25.33 -28.14 32.71
N THR A 181 -25.80 -29.32 33.12
CA THR A 181 -25.12 -30.30 34.01
C THR A 181 -26.11 -31.30 34.60
N ILE A 182 -26.01 -32.58 34.24
CA ILE A 182 -26.45 -33.75 35.03
C ILE A 182 -25.58 -34.95 34.53
N ILE A 183 -24.38 -35.15 35.08
CA ILE A 183 -23.91 -36.22 36.02
C ILE A 183 -23.98 -37.69 35.54
N ALA A 184 -22.92 -38.42 35.97
CA ALA A 184 -22.80 -39.85 36.26
C ALA A 184 -22.76 -40.80 35.04
N ASP A 185 -21.64 -41.49 34.77
CA ASP A 185 -21.07 -42.63 35.53
C ASP A 185 -22.00 -43.85 35.44
N THR A 186 -21.59 -44.86 34.65
CA THR A 186 -21.84 -46.31 34.85
C THR A 186 -21.34 -47.09 33.62
N ASP A 187 -20.27 -47.86 33.86
CA ASP A 187 -19.89 -49.12 33.21
C ASP A 187 -21.10 -49.94 32.74
N ASP A 188 -21.12 -50.41 31.48
CA ASP A 188 -21.51 -51.78 31.13
C ASP A 188 -21.27 -52.02 29.62
N ALA A 189 -20.35 -52.93 29.30
CA ALA A 189 -20.39 -53.71 28.06
C ALA A 189 -21.23 -54.97 28.36
N PRO A 190 -22.00 -55.55 27.42
CA PRO A 190 -21.34 -56.45 26.45
C PRO A 190 -22.01 -56.55 25.06
N GLU A 191 -21.23 -57.20 24.20
CA GLU A 191 -21.52 -57.91 22.96
C GLU A 191 -22.99 -58.32 22.71
N HIS A 192 -23.49 -58.09 21.48
CA HIS A 192 -24.40 -59.03 20.83
C HIS A 192 -24.16 -59.06 19.32
N GLU A 193 -23.64 -60.21 18.93
CA GLU A 193 -23.73 -60.91 17.65
C GLU A 193 -25.21 -60.99 17.17
N GLU A 194 -25.49 -60.71 15.90
CA GLU A 194 -26.12 -61.66 14.96
C GLU A 194 -26.31 -61.04 13.57
N LEU A 195 -25.86 -61.81 12.58
CA LEU A 195 -26.42 -61.93 11.23
C LEU A 195 -27.51 -62.99 11.27
#